data_AF-A0A965F0T3-F1
#
_entry.id   AF-A0A965F0T3-F1
#
_cell.length_a   1.000
_cell.length_b   1.000
_cell.length_c   1.000
_cell.angle_alpha   90.00
_cell.angle_beta   90.00
_cell.angle_gamma   90.00
#
_symmetry.space_group_name_H-M   'P 1'
#
loop_
_entity.id
_entity.type
_entity.pdbx_description
1 polymer ?
#
loop_
_entity_poly.entity_id
_entity_poly.type
_entity_poly.pdbx_seq_one_letter_code
_entity_poly.pdbx_strand_id
1 'polypeptide(L)'
;MAERAALDGNSERPGYLLGADALIPAEVLRDIAPLAEQRPLREPVDGVAEKGYRPSQSLIDFVRARDLTCRAPGCDQPAIDCDVDHTVPHSRGGSTHASNLKCLCRFHHLVKTFWGWRDRQLPDGTVIWTLPDAQTYITTPGSAVLFPTLLAPTVGPPTPPVCPPSGERSLKMPRRKFSRVGNRARYIAAERARNRQEVEASRPPEKPATPEQPGDDPPPF
;
A
#
# COMPACT_ATOMS: atom_id res chain seq x y z
N MET A 1 11.06 2.03 6.38
CA MET A 1 11.97 0.97 5.90
C MET A 1 13.39 1.51 5.88
N ALA A 2 14.37 0.74 6.33
CA ALA A 2 15.78 1.12 6.29
C ALA A 2 16.64 -0.15 6.22
N GLU A 3 17.87 -0.03 5.72
CA GLU A 3 18.84 -1.10 5.81
C GLU A 3 19.34 -1.26 7.26
N ARG A 4 19.63 -2.50 7.67
CA ARG A 4 20.19 -2.78 9.01
C ARG A 4 21.48 -2.00 9.27
N ALA A 5 22.37 -1.92 8.27
CA ALA A 5 23.61 -1.17 8.37
C ALA A 5 23.40 0.32 8.71
N ALA A 6 22.31 0.94 8.24
CA ALA A 6 22.00 2.33 8.57
C ALA A 6 21.57 2.49 10.04
N LEU A 7 20.79 1.53 10.56
CA LEU A 7 20.37 1.51 11.97
C LEU A 7 21.54 1.27 12.92
N ASP A 8 22.50 0.44 12.52
CA ASP A 8 23.66 0.07 13.33
C ASP A 8 24.80 1.11 13.27
N GLY A 9 24.64 2.19 12.49
CA GLY A 9 25.67 3.22 12.31
C GLY A 9 26.81 2.83 11.35
N ASN A 10 26.64 1.77 10.58
CA ASN A 10 27.60 1.27 9.59
C ASN A 10 27.36 1.81 8.17
N SER A 11 26.34 2.66 7.98
CA SER A 11 25.96 3.24 6.69
C SER A 11 25.20 4.55 6.88
N GLU A 12 25.39 5.50 5.96
CA GLU A 12 24.65 6.76 5.89
C GLU A 12 23.49 6.72 4.88
N ARG A 13 23.12 5.53 4.39
CA ARG A 13 21.97 5.39 3.49
C ARG A 13 20.68 5.82 4.21
N PRO A 14 19.85 6.66 3.57
CA PRO A 14 18.59 7.07 4.17
C PRO A 14 17.59 5.90 4.23
N GLY A 15 16.67 5.99 5.17
CA GLY A 15 15.46 5.19 5.18
C GLY A 15 14.39 5.79 4.28
N TYR A 16 13.36 4.99 4.01
CA TYR A 16 12.18 5.39 3.25
C TYR A 16 10.92 5.22 4.09
N LEU A 17 10.09 6.25 4.16
CA LEU A 17 8.79 6.23 4.81
C LEU A 17 7.70 5.83 3.80
N LEU A 18 7.26 4.57 3.88
CA LEU A 18 6.17 4.04 3.05
C LEU A 18 4.90 4.87 3.23
N GLY A 19 4.31 5.33 2.12
CA GLY A 19 3.07 6.12 2.12
C GLY A 19 3.26 7.63 2.03
N ALA A 20 4.40 8.15 2.49
CA ALA A 20 4.70 9.58 2.46
C ALA A 20 5.68 9.98 1.35
N ASP A 21 6.27 9.00 0.65
CA ASP A 21 7.35 9.20 -0.34
C ASP A 21 8.49 10.09 0.21
N ALA A 22 8.81 9.89 1.49
CA ALA A 22 9.76 10.71 2.22
C ALA A 22 10.99 9.89 2.62
N LEU A 23 12.16 10.49 2.46
CA LEU A 23 13.41 9.94 2.95
C LEU A 23 13.63 10.35 4.41
N ILE A 24 14.13 9.42 5.21
CA ILE A 24 14.53 9.65 6.61
C ILE A 24 16.05 9.58 6.65
N PRO A 25 16.77 10.65 7.03
CA PRO A 25 18.21 10.62 7.19
C PRO A 25 18.68 9.53 8.15
N ALA A 26 19.88 8.99 7.94
CA ALA A 26 20.44 7.91 8.76
C ALA A 26 20.61 8.31 10.23
N GLU A 27 20.91 9.58 10.52
CA GLU A 27 20.95 10.12 11.88
C GLU A 27 19.59 9.98 12.59
N VAL A 28 18.51 10.42 11.95
CA VAL A 28 17.16 10.33 12.50
C VAL A 28 16.75 8.87 12.66
N LEU A 29 17.14 8.00 11.72
CA LEU A 29 16.90 6.56 11.84
C LEU A 29 17.53 5.97 13.10
N ARG A 30 18.77 6.37 13.44
CA ARG A 30 19.47 5.89 14.64
C ARG A 30 18.80 6.39 15.92
N ASP A 31 18.28 7.61 15.91
CA ASP A 31 17.56 8.20 17.06
C ASP A 31 16.21 7.51 17.31
N ILE A 32 15.47 7.17 16.24
CA ILE A 32 14.15 6.51 16.37
C ILE A 32 14.26 4.99 16.55
N ALA A 33 15.35 4.36 16.10
CA ALA A 33 15.54 2.91 16.16
C ALA A 33 15.34 2.27 17.56
N PRO A 34 15.84 2.84 18.67
CA PRO A 34 15.62 2.29 20.01
C PRO A 34 14.22 2.55 20.56
N LEU A 35 13.46 3.50 19.97
CA LEU A 35 12.12 3.89 20.42
C LEU A 35 11.01 3.17 19.66
N ALA A 36 11.35 2.45 18.59
CA ALA A 36 10.39 1.82 17.68
C ALA A 36 10.50 0.30 17.70
N GLU A 37 9.37 -0.39 17.52
CA GLU A 37 9.39 -1.83 17.24
C GLU A 37 9.99 -2.09 15.86
N GLN A 38 11.08 -2.86 15.83
CA GLN A 38 11.77 -3.19 14.59
C GLN A 38 11.26 -4.52 14.04
N ARG A 39 10.55 -4.46 12.91
CA ARG A 39 10.08 -5.66 12.20
C ARG A 39 10.96 -5.92 10.97
N PRO A 40 11.74 -7.02 10.93
CA PRO A 40 12.51 -7.38 9.74
C PRO A 40 11.59 -7.66 8.55
N LEU A 41 11.98 -7.14 7.37
CA LEU A 41 11.34 -7.52 6.12
C LEU A 41 11.74 -8.96 5.79
N ARG A 42 10.77 -9.85 5.58
CA ARG A 42 11.04 -11.22 5.14
C ARG A 42 11.14 -11.25 3.63
N GLU A 43 12.29 -11.65 3.12
CA GLU A 43 12.49 -11.90 1.70
C GLU A 43 11.82 -13.23 1.29
N PRO A 44 11.25 -13.30 0.08
CA PRO A 44 10.67 -14.52 -0.45
C PRO A 44 11.77 -15.57 -0.67
N VAL A 45 11.45 -16.84 -0.40
CA VAL A 45 12.34 -17.95 -0.68
C VAL A 45 12.21 -18.34 -2.15
N ASP A 46 13.34 -18.46 -2.85
CA ASP A 46 13.38 -18.81 -4.27
C ASP A 46 12.60 -20.09 -4.58
N GLY A 47 11.79 -20.05 -5.63
CA GLY A 47 11.01 -21.17 -6.13
C GLY A 47 9.82 -21.58 -5.25
N VAL A 48 9.61 -20.96 -4.08
CA VAL A 48 8.56 -21.35 -3.13
C VAL A 48 7.38 -20.39 -3.20
N ALA A 49 6.32 -20.81 -3.88
CA ALA A 49 5.05 -20.08 -3.88
C ALA A 49 4.24 -20.32 -2.60
N GLU A 50 3.52 -19.29 -2.17
CA GLU A 50 2.54 -19.42 -1.10
C GLU A 50 1.27 -20.15 -1.58
N LYS A 51 0.58 -20.78 -0.64
CA LYS A 51 -0.65 -21.53 -0.94
C LYS A 51 -1.83 -20.59 -1.13
N GLY A 52 -2.50 -20.72 -2.27
CA GLY A 52 -3.77 -20.05 -2.55
C GLY A 52 -3.61 -18.62 -3.06
N TYR A 53 -4.76 -17.96 -3.25
CA TYR A 53 -4.84 -16.68 -3.95
C TYR A 53 -4.37 -15.49 -3.10
N ARG A 54 -4.67 -15.48 -1.80
CA ARG A 54 -4.37 -14.34 -0.93
C ARG A 54 -2.92 -14.47 -0.43
N PRO A 55 -2.02 -13.53 -0.78
CA PRO A 55 -0.67 -13.53 -0.22
C PRO A 55 -0.70 -13.26 1.28
N SER A 56 0.29 -13.77 1.98
CA SER A 56 0.56 -13.49 3.39
C SER A 56 0.91 -12.03 3.59
N GLN A 57 0.78 -11.55 4.83
CA GLN A 57 1.20 -10.18 5.16
C GLN A 57 2.70 -9.97 4.90
N SER A 58 3.55 -10.97 5.15
CA SER A 58 4.98 -10.89 4.84
C SER A 58 5.26 -10.69 3.36
N LEU A 59 4.57 -11.43 2.48
CA LEU A 59 4.75 -11.29 1.04
C LEU A 59 4.18 -9.96 0.53
N ILE A 60 3.06 -9.49 1.09
CA ILE A 60 2.51 -8.16 0.82
C ILE A 60 3.52 -7.07 1.21
N ASP A 61 4.09 -7.16 2.41
CA ASP A 61 5.06 -6.19 2.93
C ASP A 61 6.31 -6.15 2.03
N PHE A 62 6.82 -7.31 1.62
CA PHE A 62 7.92 -7.42 0.67
C PHE A 62 7.61 -6.77 -0.68
N VAL A 63 6.47 -7.10 -1.29
CA VAL A 63 6.10 -6.56 -2.61
C VAL A 63 5.95 -5.03 -2.53
N ARG A 64 5.33 -4.51 -1.46
CA ARG A 64 5.18 -3.06 -1.25
C ARG A 64 6.51 -2.36 -1.04
N ALA A 65 7.42 -2.98 -0.29
CA ALA A 65 8.76 -2.48 -0.06
C ALA A 65 9.61 -2.43 -1.33
N ARG A 66 9.52 -3.47 -2.17
CA ARG A 66 10.21 -3.51 -3.47
C ARG A 66 9.63 -2.44 -4.40
N ASP A 67 8.32 -2.37 -4.49
CA ASP A 67 7.64 -1.59 -5.51
C ASP A 67 7.61 -0.09 -5.20
N LEU A 68 7.47 0.28 -3.92
CA LEU A 68 7.28 1.63 -3.33
C LEU A 68 6.04 2.41 -3.82
N THR A 69 5.73 2.33 -5.10
CA THR A 69 4.59 2.97 -5.76
C THR A 69 3.91 2.01 -6.74
N CYS A 70 2.78 2.43 -7.30
CA CYS A 70 2.12 1.72 -8.38
C CYS A 70 3.07 1.47 -9.56
N ARG A 71 3.07 0.23 -10.06
CA ARG A 71 3.97 -0.23 -11.11
C ARG A 71 3.53 0.10 -12.54
N ALA A 72 2.43 0.84 -12.72
CA ALA A 72 2.03 1.31 -14.03
C ALA A 72 2.92 2.49 -14.48
N PRO A 73 3.17 2.66 -15.80
CA PRO A 73 4.03 3.73 -16.28
C PRO A 73 3.57 5.12 -15.80
N GLY A 74 4.47 5.85 -15.13
CA GLY A 74 4.24 7.23 -14.67
C GLY A 74 3.30 7.39 -13.47
N CYS A 75 2.89 6.31 -12.80
CA CYS A 75 2.04 6.41 -11.61
C CYS A 75 2.87 6.48 -10.32
N ASP A 76 2.52 7.43 -9.45
CA ASP A 76 3.18 7.71 -8.16
C ASP A 76 2.34 7.26 -6.95
N GLN A 77 1.16 6.66 -7.16
CA GLN A 77 0.30 6.21 -6.06
C GLN A 77 1.11 5.31 -5.10
N PRO A 78 1.15 5.61 -3.80
CA PRO A 78 1.91 4.82 -2.84
C PRO A 78 1.51 3.34 -2.83
N ALA A 79 2.48 2.44 -2.70
CA ALA A 79 2.25 0.98 -2.68
C ALA A 79 1.32 0.53 -1.53
N ILE A 80 1.24 1.30 -0.44
CA ILE A 80 0.33 1.04 0.68
C ILE A 80 -1.15 1.18 0.27
N ASP A 81 -1.45 2.02 -0.72
CA ASP A 81 -2.78 2.25 -1.28
C ASP A 81 -3.04 1.40 -2.54
N CYS A 82 -2.10 0.53 -2.88
CA CYS A 82 -2.18 -0.34 -4.04
C CYS A 82 -2.70 -1.73 -3.66
N ASP A 83 -3.42 -2.33 -4.62
CA ASP A 83 -3.70 -3.76 -4.65
C ASP A 83 -2.40 -4.50 -4.98
N VAL A 84 -2.16 -5.66 -4.34
CA VAL A 84 -1.09 -6.59 -4.74
C VAL A 84 -1.68 -7.53 -5.80
N ASP A 85 -1.30 -7.30 -7.05
CA ASP A 85 -1.90 -7.91 -8.23
C ASP A 85 -0.98 -8.94 -8.88
N HIS A 86 -1.58 -10.07 -9.30
CA HIS A 86 -0.86 -11.10 -10.03
C HIS A 86 -0.66 -10.73 -11.51
N THR A 87 0.57 -10.81 -12.01
CA THR A 87 0.91 -10.68 -13.44
C THR A 87 0.21 -11.76 -14.25
N VAL A 88 0.46 -13.03 -13.93
CA VAL A 88 -0.36 -14.16 -14.38
C VAL A 88 -1.47 -14.38 -13.37
N PRO A 89 -2.75 -14.23 -13.74
CA PRO A 89 -3.85 -14.39 -12.80
C PRO A 89 -3.83 -15.75 -12.12
N HIS A 90 -4.08 -15.77 -10.81
CA HIS A 90 -4.13 -17.02 -10.04
C HIS A 90 -5.18 -18.01 -10.57
N SER A 91 -6.33 -17.52 -11.07
CA SER A 91 -7.36 -18.34 -11.72
C SER A 91 -6.90 -19.01 -13.03
N ARG A 92 -5.75 -18.61 -13.56
CA ARG A 92 -5.08 -19.18 -14.73
C ARG A 92 -3.80 -19.92 -14.35
N GLY A 93 -3.67 -20.31 -13.08
CA GLY A 93 -2.52 -21.05 -12.54
C GLY A 93 -1.34 -20.17 -12.12
N GLY A 94 -1.50 -18.84 -12.11
CA GLY A 94 -0.45 -17.95 -11.60
C GLY A 94 -0.15 -18.20 -10.13
N SER A 95 1.13 -18.36 -9.79
CA SER A 95 1.56 -18.58 -8.42
C SER A 95 1.45 -17.30 -7.58
N THR A 96 1.17 -17.47 -6.29
CA THR A 96 1.30 -16.38 -5.31
C THR A 96 2.76 -16.31 -4.85
N HIS A 97 3.56 -15.58 -5.62
CA HIS A 97 5.01 -15.46 -5.45
C HIS A 97 5.48 -14.06 -5.85
N ALA A 98 6.57 -13.57 -5.25
CA ALA A 98 7.06 -12.20 -5.47
C ALA A 98 7.33 -11.85 -6.94
N SER A 99 7.84 -12.78 -7.75
CA SER A 99 8.07 -12.57 -9.19
C SER A 99 6.79 -12.53 -10.03
N ASN A 100 5.65 -12.94 -9.47
CA ASN A 100 4.34 -12.85 -10.12
C ASN A 100 3.42 -11.78 -9.50
N LEU A 101 3.87 -11.07 -8.45
CA LEU A 101 3.09 -10.07 -7.74
C LEU A 101 3.69 -8.68 -7.91
N LYS A 102 2.83 -7.66 -8.00
CA LYS A 102 3.21 -6.26 -8.06
C LYS A 102 2.13 -5.32 -7.52
N CYS A 103 2.50 -4.12 -7.12
CA CYS A 103 1.58 -3.09 -6.66
C CYS A 103 0.91 -2.38 -7.84
N LEU A 104 -0.42 -2.41 -7.89
CA LEU A 104 -1.22 -1.59 -8.79
C LEU A 104 -2.26 -0.81 -8.01
N CYS A 105 -2.36 0.50 -8.25
CA CYS A 105 -3.47 1.27 -7.73
C CYS A 105 -4.78 0.74 -8.33
N ARG A 106 -5.90 1.02 -7.66
CA ARG A 106 -7.20 0.48 -8.08
C ARG A 106 -7.55 0.79 -9.54
N PHE A 107 -7.16 1.96 -10.04
CA PHE A 107 -7.36 2.34 -11.44
C PHE A 107 -6.55 1.45 -12.40
N HIS A 108 -5.24 1.34 -12.20
CA HIS A 108 -4.38 0.56 -13.09
C HIS A 108 -4.62 -0.94 -13.00
N HIS A 109 -5.02 -1.45 -11.84
CA HIS A 109 -5.50 -2.83 -11.71
C HIS A 109 -6.70 -3.07 -12.63
N LEU A 110 -7.73 -2.21 -12.59
CA LEU A 110 -8.91 -2.36 -13.46
C LEU A 110 -8.56 -2.24 -14.94
N VAL A 111 -7.69 -1.30 -15.32
CA VAL A 111 -7.25 -1.09 -16.70
C VAL A 111 -6.49 -2.32 -17.23
N LYS A 112 -5.57 -2.90 -16.43
CA LYS A 112 -4.94 -4.19 -16.72
C LYS A 112 -5.97 -5.31 -16.92
N THR A 113 -6.95 -5.41 -16.02
CA THR A 113 -7.93 -6.50 -16.08
C THR A 113 -8.86 -6.39 -17.29
N PHE A 114 -9.35 -5.19 -17.59
CA PHE A 114 -10.52 -5.00 -18.46
C PHE A 114 -10.25 -4.22 -19.75
N TRP A 115 -9.15 -3.48 -19.85
CA TRP A 115 -8.95 -2.48 -20.90
C TRP A 115 -7.76 -2.76 -21.83
N GLY A 116 -7.39 -4.04 -22.00
CA GLY A 116 -6.41 -4.47 -23.00
C GLY A 116 -4.95 -4.20 -22.64
N TRP A 117 -4.67 -3.60 -21.48
CA TRP A 117 -3.31 -3.47 -20.96
C TRP A 117 -2.77 -4.84 -20.59
N ARG A 118 -1.54 -5.12 -21.03
CA ARG A 118 -0.83 -6.37 -20.78
C ARG A 118 0.49 -6.07 -20.11
N ASP A 119 0.96 -7.03 -19.34
CA ASP A 119 2.18 -6.92 -18.57
C ASP A 119 2.94 -8.24 -18.59
N ARG A 120 4.26 -8.12 -18.57
CA ARG A 120 5.20 -9.21 -18.34
C ARG A 120 6.16 -8.76 -17.25
N GLN A 121 6.19 -9.50 -16.16
CA GLN A 121 7.08 -9.25 -15.04
C GLN A 121 8.31 -10.16 -15.13
N LEU A 122 9.48 -9.58 -14.89
CA LEU A 122 10.76 -10.27 -14.83
C LEU A 122 11.10 -10.65 -13.37
N PRO A 123 12.02 -11.61 -13.13
CA PRO A 123 12.34 -12.08 -11.78
C PRO A 123 12.85 -11.02 -10.80
N ASP A 124 13.47 -9.95 -11.31
CA ASP A 124 13.95 -8.78 -10.56
C ASP A 124 12.83 -7.79 -10.17
N GLY A 125 11.59 -8.06 -10.60
CA GLY A 125 10.43 -7.19 -10.39
C GLY A 125 10.24 -6.13 -11.48
N THR A 126 11.09 -6.07 -12.50
CA THR A 126 10.90 -5.20 -13.66
C THR A 126 9.63 -5.61 -14.42
N VAL A 127 8.78 -4.64 -14.77
CA VAL A 127 7.53 -4.89 -15.50
C VAL A 127 7.57 -4.22 -16.86
N ILE A 128 7.35 -5.03 -17.89
CA ILE A 128 7.20 -4.61 -19.29
C ILE A 128 5.71 -4.55 -19.58
N TRP A 129 5.20 -3.35 -19.79
CA TRP A 129 3.82 -3.08 -20.13
C TRP A 129 3.64 -2.99 -21.65
N THR A 130 2.56 -3.55 -22.16
CA THR A 130 2.09 -3.35 -23.53
C THR A 130 0.67 -2.78 -23.48
N LEU A 131 0.52 -1.56 -23.99
CA LEU A 131 -0.75 -0.83 -24.03
C LEU A 131 -1.62 -1.31 -25.21
N PRO A 132 -2.91 -0.93 -25.27
CA PRO A 132 -3.83 -1.36 -26.33
C PRO A 132 -3.42 -0.90 -27.73
N ASP A 133 -2.68 0.21 -27.83
CA ASP A 133 -2.11 0.76 -29.06
C ASP A 133 -0.76 0.12 -29.44
N ALA A 134 -0.39 -0.97 -28.76
CA ALA A 134 0.86 -1.71 -28.90
C ALA A 134 2.14 -0.97 -28.44
N GLN A 135 2.01 0.22 -27.82
CA GLN A 135 3.16 0.87 -27.21
C GLN A 135 3.67 0.07 -26.01
N THR A 136 5.00 0.07 -25.82
CA THR A 136 5.66 -0.68 -24.75
C THR A 136 6.40 0.25 -23.79
N TYR A 137 6.23 0.01 -22.50
CA TYR A 137 6.89 0.77 -21.43
C TYR A 137 7.55 -0.18 -20.44
N ILE A 138 8.70 0.22 -19.91
CA ILE A 138 9.43 -0.54 -18.89
C ILE A 138 9.35 0.25 -17.59
N THR A 139 9.03 -0.45 -16.50
CA THR A 139 9.05 0.11 -15.16
C THR A 139 9.94 -0.77 -14.27
N THR A 140 10.87 -0.15 -13.55
CA THR A 140 11.77 -0.82 -12.57
C THR A 140 11.33 -0.49 -11.14
N PRO A 141 11.40 -1.44 -10.17
CA PRO A 141 10.90 -1.21 -8.82
C PRO A 141 11.40 0.11 -8.21
N GLY A 142 10.55 0.84 -7.47
CA GLY A 142 10.93 2.15 -6.92
C GLY A 142 12.10 2.03 -5.93
N SER A 143 12.24 0.86 -5.31
CA SER A 143 13.36 0.57 -4.41
C SER A 143 14.71 0.41 -5.11
N ALA A 144 14.79 0.38 -6.45
CA ALA A 144 16.03 0.07 -7.19
C ALA A 144 17.24 0.90 -6.77
N VAL A 145 17.02 2.17 -6.44
CA VAL A 145 18.09 3.11 -6.04
C VAL A 145 18.42 2.98 -4.54
N LEU A 146 17.39 2.87 -3.71
CA LEU A 146 17.54 2.93 -2.25
C LEU A 146 17.90 1.57 -1.64
N PHE A 147 17.27 0.51 -2.15
CA PHE A 147 17.35 -0.87 -1.64
C PHE A 147 17.54 -1.87 -2.80
N PRO A 148 18.73 -1.89 -3.44
CA PRO A 148 18.99 -2.73 -4.61
C PRO A 148 18.91 -4.24 -4.30
N THR A 149 19.11 -4.65 -3.04
CA THR A 149 18.97 -6.05 -2.63
C THR A 149 17.54 -6.58 -2.81
N LEU A 150 16.51 -5.72 -2.75
CA LEU A 150 15.11 -6.11 -2.98
C LEU A 150 14.82 -6.47 -4.44
N LEU A 151 15.74 -6.17 -5.36
CA LEU A 151 15.67 -6.52 -6.77
C LEU A 151 16.43 -7.82 -7.07
N ALA A 152 16.98 -8.49 -6.06
CA ALA A 152 17.57 -9.81 -6.22
C ALA A 152 16.56 -10.71 -6.99
N PRO A 153 16.96 -11.32 -8.13
CA PRO A 153 16.06 -12.11 -8.94
C PRO A 153 15.40 -13.20 -8.11
N THR A 154 14.09 -13.09 -7.91
CA THR A 154 13.32 -14.12 -7.22
C THR A 154 12.93 -15.16 -8.26
N VAL A 155 13.63 -16.29 -8.29
CA VAL A 155 13.34 -17.33 -9.28
C VAL A 155 11.93 -17.83 -9.00
N GLY A 156 11.00 -17.47 -9.89
CA GLY A 156 9.61 -17.90 -9.75
C GLY A 156 9.45 -19.39 -10.02
N PRO A 157 8.42 -20.02 -9.46
CA PRO A 157 8.00 -21.33 -9.96
C PRO A 157 7.66 -21.23 -11.46
N PRO A 158 7.77 -22.33 -12.22
CA PRO A 158 7.49 -22.34 -13.64
C PRO A 158 6.10 -21.76 -13.92
N THR A 159 6.05 -20.80 -14.83
CA THR A 159 4.81 -20.12 -15.19
C THR A 159 3.96 -21.04 -16.04
N PRO A 160 2.65 -21.21 -15.77
CA PRO A 160 1.78 -21.94 -16.68
C PRO A 160 1.69 -21.20 -18.04
N PRO A 161 1.36 -21.92 -19.13
CA PRO A 161 1.25 -21.34 -20.46
C PRO A 161 0.25 -20.18 -20.48
N VAL A 162 0.62 -19.10 -21.20
CA VAL A 162 -0.18 -17.89 -21.34
C VAL A 162 -1.52 -18.24 -22.01
N CYS A 163 -2.60 -18.25 -21.24
CA CYS A 163 -3.95 -18.29 -21.84
C CYS A 163 -4.20 -16.99 -22.60
N PRO A 164 -4.66 -17.03 -23.86
CA PRO A 164 -4.98 -15.82 -24.59
C PRO A 164 -6.05 -15.00 -23.85
N PRO A 165 -6.03 -13.67 -24.00
CA PRO A 165 -7.07 -12.81 -23.44
C PRO A 165 -8.41 -13.14 -24.11
N SER A 166 -9.49 -13.18 -23.33
CA SER A 166 -10.85 -13.25 -23.87
C SER A 166 -11.23 -11.88 -24.43
N GLY A 167 -11.72 -11.79 -25.68
CA GLY A 167 -11.95 -10.52 -26.37
C GLY A 167 -12.94 -9.55 -25.70
N GLU A 168 -13.79 -10.02 -24.79
CA GLU A 168 -14.92 -9.23 -24.25
C GLU A 168 -14.76 -8.81 -22.79
N ARG A 169 -13.53 -8.65 -22.28
CA ARG A 169 -13.33 -8.27 -20.87
C ARG A 169 -13.85 -6.87 -20.52
N SER A 170 -13.78 -5.93 -21.45
CA SER A 170 -14.27 -4.56 -21.23
C SER A 170 -15.76 -4.53 -20.85
N LEU A 171 -16.57 -5.46 -21.36
CA LEU A 171 -17.99 -5.61 -21.01
C LEU A 171 -18.21 -6.04 -19.55
N LYS A 172 -17.20 -6.68 -18.93
CA LYS A 172 -17.23 -7.12 -17.53
C LYS A 172 -16.71 -6.06 -16.57
N MET A 173 -16.34 -4.87 -17.07
CA MET A 173 -15.81 -3.79 -16.23
C MET A 173 -16.88 -3.33 -15.22
N PRO A 174 -16.60 -3.37 -13.91
CA PRO A 174 -17.55 -2.93 -12.91
C PRO A 174 -17.92 -1.46 -13.11
N ARG A 175 -19.22 -1.16 -13.22
CA ARG A 175 -19.71 0.21 -13.27
C ARG A 175 -19.85 0.76 -11.86
N ARG A 176 -19.39 1.99 -11.67
CA ARG A 176 -19.47 2.69 -10.39
C ARG A 176 -20.95 2.95 -10.05
N LYS A 177 -21.39 2.46 -8.88
CA LYS A 177 -22.78 2.62 -8.42
C LYS A 177 -23.11 4.03 -7.91
N PHE A 178 -22.12 4.79 -7.44
CA PHE A 178 -22.30 6.11 -6.81
C PHE A 178 -21.30 7.14 -7.33
N SER A 179 -21.71 8.40 -7.49
CA SER A 179 -20.80 9.47 -7.94
C SER A 179 -19.63 9.69 -6.97
N ARG A 180 -18.51 10.23 -7.46
CA ARG A 180 -17.36 10.60 -6.61
C ARG A 180 -17.77 11.56 -5.49
N VAL A 181 -18.63 12.53 -5.81
CA VAL A 181 -19.19 13.51 -4.86
C VAL A 181 -20.04 12.80 -3.79
N GLY A 182 -20.90 11.87 -4.19
CA GLY A 182 -21.74 11.09 -3.26
C GLY A 182 -20.90 10.23 -2.31
N ASN A 183 -19.89 9.52 -2.83
CA ASN A 183 -18.97 8.75 -1.99
C ASN A 183 -18.19 9.64 -1.02
N ARG A 184 -17.70 10.80 -1.47
CA ARG A 184 -16.98 11.76 -0.61
C ARG A 184 -17.88 12.31 0.50
N ALA A 185 -19.11 12.71 0.16
CA ALA A 185 -20.09 13.19 1.14
C ALA A 185 -20.40 12.13 2.19
N ARG A 186 -20.57 10.87 1.76
CA ARG A 186 -20.84 9.73 2.65
C ARG A 186 -19.65 9.39 3.54
N TYR A 187 -18.42 9.46 3.01
CA TYR A 187 -17.20 9.30 3.79
C TYR A 187 -17.09 10.40 4.87
N ILE A 188 -17.24 11.68 4.49
CA ILE A 188 -17.21 12.81 5.43
C ILE A 188 -18.30 12.67 6.50
N ALA A 189 -19.52 12.26 6.13
CA ALA A 189 -20.60 12.06 7.08
C ALA A 189 -20.30 10.93 8.08
N ALA A 190 -19.72 9.82 7.62
CA ALA A 190 -19.31 8.71 8.47
C ALA A 190 -18.16 9.10 9.41
N GLU A 191 -17.17 9.83 8.91
CA GLU A 191 -16.07 10.35 9.73
C GLU A 191 -16.58 11.30 10.81
N ARG A 192 -17.44 12.26 10.43
CA ARG A 192 -18.07 13.18 11.39
C ARG A 192 -18.91 12.44 12.43
N ALA A 193 -19.55 11.33 12.06
CA ALA A 193 -20.31 10.51 13.01
C ALA A 193 -19.40 9.80 14.01
N ARG A 194 -18.27 9.22 13.56
CA ARG A 194 -17.26 8.62 14.45
C ARG A 194 -16.68 9.64 15.42
N ASN A 195 -16.28 10.82 14.92
CA ASN A 195 -15.74 11.88 15.79
C ASN A 195 -16.78 12.35 16.82
N ARG A 196 -18.07 12.46 16.46
CA ARG A 196 -19.12 12.77 17.44
C ARG A 196 -19.24 11.72 18.53
N GLN A 197 -19.15 10.43 18.16
CA GLN A 197 -19.19 9.33 19.12
C GLN A 197 -17.98 9.35 20.06
N GLU A 198 -16.78 9.62 19.52
CA GLU A 198 -15.55 9.75 20.32
C GLU A 198 -15.63 10.94 21.30
N VAL A 199 -16.09 12.10 20.83
CA VAL A 199 -16.29 13.27 21.70
C VAL A 199 -17.27 12.98 22.81
N GLU A 200 -18.44 12.39 22.50
CA GLU A 200 -19.44 12.06 23.51
C GLU A 200 -18.92 11.02 24.51
N ALA A 201 -18.18 10.00 24.05
CA ALA A 201 -17.56 9.00 24.92
C ALA A 201 -16.45 9.58 25.82
N SER A 202 -15.76 10.62 25.35
CA SER A 202 -14.72 11.33 26.11
C SER A 202 -15.27 12.44 27.01
N ARG A 203 -16.59 12.73 26.94
CA ARG A 203 -17.19 13.82 27.70
C ARG A 203 -17.19 13.48 29.19
N PRO A 204 -16.54 14.28 30.06
CA PRO A 204 -16.60 14.05 31.49
C PRO A 204 -18.03 14.22 32.01
N PRO A 205 -18.41 13.52 33.10
CA PRO A 205 -19.74 13.67 33.68
C PRO A 205 -19.95 15.12 34.13
N GLU A 206 -21.11 15.68 33.79
CA GLU A 206 -21.54 17.00 34.25
C GLU A 206 -21.57 16.99 35.78
N LYS A 207 -20.82 17.88 36.43
CA LYS A 207 -20.93 18.06 37.88
C LYS A 207 -22.32 18.64 38.17
N PRO A 208 -23.09 18.08 39.13
CA PRO A 208 -24.37 18.66 39.50
C PRO A 208 -24.16 20.10 39.96
N ALA A 209 -25.01 21.01 39.46
CA ALA A 209 -24.98 22.41 39.83
C ALA A 209 -25.06 22.53 41.36
N THR A 210 -24.06 23.17 41.96
CA THR A 210 -24.09 23.50 43.39
C THR A 210 -25.15 24.61 43.57
N PRO A 211 -26.15 24.46 44.44
CA PRO A 211 -27.13 25.53 44.68
C PRO A 211 -26.39 26.78 45.17
N GLU A 212 -26.59 27.91 44.48
CA GLU A 212 -26.09 29.21 44.92
C GLU A 212 -26.64 29.50 46.33
N GLN A 213 -25.74 29.69 47.30
CA GLN A 213 -26.12 30.19 48.61
C GLN A 213 -26.52 31.67 48.47
N PRO A 214 -27.70 32.09 48.94
CA PRO A 214 -28.10 33.48 48.91
C PRO A 214 -27.14 34.31 49.77
N GLY A 215 -26.57 35.37 49.18
CA GLY A 215 -25.59 36.23 49.83
C GLY A 215 -26.18 37.00 51.00
N ASP A 216 -25.51 36.91 52.14
CA ASP A 216 -25.71 37.79 53.30
C ASP A 216 -25.08 39.17 53.02
N ASP A 217 -25.81 40.04 52.33
CA ASP A 217 -25.49 41.48 52.32
C ASP A 217 -26.17 42.15 53.54
N PRO A 218 -25.40 42.74 54.49
CA PRO A 218 -25.99 43.39 55.64
C PRO A 218 -26.65 44.72 55.21
N PRO A 219 -27.82 45.08 55.80
CA PRO A 219 -28.56 46.25 55.37
C PRO A 219 -27.84 47.56 55.77
N PRO A 220 -28.00 48.63 54.98
CA PRO A 220 -27.40 49.92 55.30
C PRO A 220 -28.18 50.61 56.44
N PHE A 221 -27.42 51.07 57.43
CA PHE A 221 -27.73 51.84 58.65
C PHE A 221 -29.18 52.21 58.97
#